data_AF-A0A8S4SG23-F1
#
_entry.id   AF-A0A8S4SG23-F1
#
_cell.length_a   1.000
_cell.length_b   1.000
_cell.length_c   1.000
_cell.angle_alpha   90.00
_cell.angle_beta   90.00
_cell.angle_gamma   90.00
#
_symmetry.space_group_name_H-M   'P 1'
#
loop_
_entity.id
_entity.type
_entity.pdbx_description
1 polymer ?
#
loop_
_entity_poly.entity_id
_entity_poly.type
_entity_poly.pdbx_seq_one_letter_code
_entity_poly.pdbx_strand_id
1 'polypeptide(L)'
;MAGTYRWVPACLSQRSIPMGALRVGTDADGDEIYAGRAHHEGDILPAKVIPTKNACYIPYGGEEVLKDQFEVLVPAMFSWQFSTGGNVPPGAVEAGMTADGEKLYFGRVTHDGCTTPGKIHQSHGVCYYPFDGEERSSAEYECLVLF
;
A
#
# COMPACT_ATOMS: atom_id res chain seq x y z
N MET A 1 5.62 -20.34 -13.92
CA MET A 1 6.84 -19.56 -13.59
C MET A 1 6.63 -18.95 -12.22
N ALA A 2 7.66 -19.04 -11.37
CA ALA A 2 7.61 -18.91 -9.93
C ALA A 2 7.07 -17.55 -9.45
N GLY A 3 6.23 -17.56 -8.41
CA GLY A 3 5.78 -16.33 -7.75
C GLY A 3 6.97 -15.61 -7.14
N THR A 4 7.32 -14.46 -7.72
CA THR A 4 8.45 -13.62 -7.28
C THR A 4 8.21 -13.03 -5.89
N TYR A 5 6.94 -12.80 -5.52
CA TYR A 5 6.48 -12.34 -4.21
C TYR A 5 5.23 -13.11 -3.76
N ARG A 6 4.86 -12.95 -2.48
CA ARG A 6 3.59 -13.44 -1.95
C ARG A 6 3.00 -12.50 -0.91
N TRP A 7 1.69 -12.55 -0.77
CA TRP A 7 0.94 -11.92 0.30
C TRP A 7 0.77 -12.93 1.43
N VAL A 8 1.10 -12.52 2.66
CA VAL A 8 1.05 -13.39 3.84
C VAL A 8 0.12 -12.76 4.87
N PRO A 9 -0.91 -13.48 5.34
CA PRO A 9 -1.75 -13.01 6.43
C PRO A 9 -0.90 -12.64 7.65
N ALA A 10 -1.18 -11.49 8.24
CA ALA A 10 -0.50 -11.01 9.43
C ALA A 10 -1.49 -10.49 10.47
N CYS A 11 -1.09 -10.53 11.74
CA CYS A 11 -1.89 -10.08 12.86
C CYS A 11 -1.02 -9.21 13.79
N LEU A 12 -1.31 -7.91 13.85
CA LEU A 12 -0.50 -6.98 14.65
C LEU A 12 -0.62 -7.27 16.15
N SER A 13 -1.80 -7.72 16.61
CA SER A 13 -2.02 -8.08 18.03
C SER A 13 -1.16 -9.27 18.47
N GLN A 14 -0.75 -10.11 17.52
CA GLN A 14 0.19 -11.22 17.74
C GLN A 14 1.65 -10.84 17.44
N ARG A 15 1.91 -9.56 17.12
CA ARG A 15 3.21 -9.02 16.67
C ARG A 15 3.84 -9.83 15.54
N SER A 16 3.00 -10.37 14.66
CA SER A 16 3.41 -11.42 13.71
C SER A 16 3.83 -10.85 12.35
N ILE A 17 4.57 -9.75 12.30
CA ILE A 17 5.12 -9.28 11.01
C ILE A 17 6.15 -10.32 10.54
N PRO A 18 5.90 -11.01 9.42
CA PRO A 18 6.80 -12.02 8.92
C PRO A 18 8.16 -11.43 8.55
N MET A 19 9.22 -12.20 8.79
CA MET A 19 10.56 -11.83 8.33
C MET A 19 10.56 -11.60 6.82
N GLY A 20 11.19 -10.51 6.39
CA GLY A 20 11.24 -10.10 4.99
C GLY A 20 10.03 -9.30 4.50
N ALA A 21 9.11 -8.91 5.39
CA ALA A 21 8.07 -7.94 5.04
C ALA A 21 8.69 -6.69 4.42
N LEU A 22 8.13 -6.23 3.31
CA LEU A 22 8.67 -5.11 2.56
C LEU A 22 8.41 -3.80 3.30
N ARG A 23 9.46 -3.16 3.80
CA ARG A 23 9.42 -1.77 4.25
C ARG A 23 9.25 -0.87 3.03
N VAL A 24 8.24 -0.01 3.05
CA VAL A 24 7.87 0.87 1.92
C VAL A 24 7.97 2.35 2.24
N GLY A 25 8.09 2.70 3.52
CA GLY A 25 8.05 4.08 3.96
C GLY A 25 8.47 4.28 5.40
N THR A 26 8.26 5.51 5.85
CA THR A 26 8.55 5.99 7.20
C THR A 26 7.49 7.04 7.56
N ASP A 27 6.91 6.91 8.74
CA ASP A 27 5.91 7.83 9.27
C ASP A 27 6.56 9.07 9.93
N ALA A 28 5.76 10.08 10.31
CA ALA A 28 6.26 11.37 10.80
C ALA A 28 7.16 11.27 12.05
N ASP A 29 6.92 10.28 12.90
CA ASP A 29 7.67 10.00 14.13
C ASP A 29 8.84 9.04 13.92
N GLY A 30 9.14 8.68 12.67
CA GLY A 30 10.23 7.78 12.31
C GLY A 30 9.86 6.30 12.30
N ASP A 31 8.60 5.97 12.61
CA ASP A 31 8.12 4.59 12.59
C ASP A 31 8.16 4.00 11.18
N GLU A 32 8.58 2.74 11.08
CA GLU A 32 8.67 2.05 9.80
C GLU A 32 7.29 1.63 9.28
N ILE A 33 7.05 1.88 8.00
CA ILE A 33 5.82 1.51 7.32
C ILE A 33 6.09 0.32 6.39
N TYR A 34 5.24 -0.70 6.47
CA TYR A 34 5.31 -1.92 5.69
C TYR A 34 4.16 -2.03 4.68
N ALA A 35 4.43 -2.69 3.55
CA ALA A 35 3.42 -2.95 2.53
C ALA A 35 2.40 -3.97 2.99
N GLY A 36 1.13 -3.54 3.07
CA GLY A 36 0.01 -4.43 3.28
C GLY A 36 -1.06 -4.34 2.21
N ARG A 37 -2.06 -5.21 2.31
CA ARG A 37 -3.35 -5.05 1.66
C ARG A 37 -4.46 -5.61 2.54
N ALA A 38 -5.68 -5.09 2.41
CA ALA A 38 -6.82 -5.54 3.19
C ALA A 38 -8.12 -5.52 2.40
N HIS A 39 -9.08 -6.34 2.80
CA HIS A 39 -10.42 -6.34 2.24
C HIS A 39 -11.29 -5.22 2.85
N HIS A 40 -12.06 -4.54 2.01
CA HIS A 40 -13.04 -3.54 2.44
C HIS A 40 -14.16 -3.41 1.41
N GLU A 41 -15.41 -3.63 1.80
CA GLU A 41 -16.60 -3.44 0.94
C GLU A 41 -16.55 -4.13 -0.44
N GLY A 42 -15.90 -5.29 -0.51
CA GLY A 42 -15.71 -6.05 -1.76
C GLY A 42 -14.39 -5.77 -2.47
N ASP A 43 -13.73 -4.67 -2.14
CA ASP A 43 -12.40 -4.33 -2.65
C ASP A 43 -11.30 -5.07 -1.90
N ILE A 44 -10.15 -5.18 -2.55
CA ILE A 44 -8.84 -5.46 -1.94
C ILE A 44 -7.99 -4.20 -2.15
N LEU A 45 -7.53 -3.58 -1.06
CA LEU A 45 -6.90 -2.26 -1.10
C LEU A 45 -5.48 -2.32 -0.52
N PRO A 46 -4.49 -1.68 -1.17
CA PRO A 46 -3.17 -1.41 -0.57
C PRO A 46 -3.29 -0.73 0.79
N ALA A 47 -2.43 -1.14 1.73
CA ALA A 47 -2.48 -0.73 3.12
C ALA A 47 -1.14 -0.22 3.65
N LYS A 48 -1.23 0.78 4.54
CA LYS A 48 -0.17 1.32 5.40
C LYS A 48 -0.12 0.52 6.70
N VAL A 49 0.87 -0.36 6.86
CA VAL A 49 1.05 -1.18 8.07
C VAL A 49 2.13 -0.57 8.96
N ILE A 50 1.80 -0.23 10.20
CA ILE A 50 2.70 0.37 11.18
C ILE A 50 2.73 -0.50 12.44
N PRO A 51 3.69 -1.44 12.55
CA PRO A 51 3.68 -2.46 13.60
C PRO A 51 3.82 -1.89 15.02
N THR A 52 4.65 -0.85 15.18
CA THR A 52 4.89 -0.15 16.45
C THR A 52 3.63 0.51 17.00
N LYS A 53 2.73 0.97 16.12
CA LYS A 53 1.43 1.57 16.46
C LYS A 53 0.29 0.56 16.51
N ASN A 54 0.56 -0.72 16.22
CA ASN A 54 -0.45 -1.76 16.07
C ASN A 54 -1.57 -1.33 15.10
N ALA A 55 -1.21 -0.67 14.00
CA ALA A 55 -2.16 -0.10 13.05
C ALA A 55 -1.94 -0.59 11.61
N CYS A 56 -3.03 -0.82 10.90
CA CYS A 56 -3.07 -1.08 9.46
C CYS A 56 -4.18 -0.24 8.86
N TYR A 57 -3.83 0.68 7.97
CA TYR A 57 -4.77 1.64 7.39
C TYR A 57 -4.91 1.44 5.89
N ILE A 58 -6.12 1.62 5.38
CA ILE A 58 -6.40 1.71 3.95
C ILE A 58 -7.06 3.05 3.63
N PRO A 59 -6.80 3.62 2.44
CA PRO A 59 -7.56 4.77 1.94
C PRO A 59 -8.87 4.29 1.31
N TYR A 60 -10.02 4.76 1.80
CA TYR A 60 -11.33 4.45 1.19
C TYR A 60 -12.38 5.53 1.48
N GLY A 61 -13.09 5.98 0.44
CA GLY A 61 -14.29 6.81 0.58
C GLY A 61 -14.04 8.18 1.23
N GLY A 62 -12.83 8.73 1.14
CA GLY A 62 -12.44 9.95 1.83
C GLY A 62 -11.84 9.74 3.23
N GLU A 63 -11.79 8.50 3.74
CA GLU A 63 -11.35 8.19 5.10
C GLU A 63 -10.08 7.31 5.15
N GLU A 64 -9.33 7.47 6.24
CA GLU A 64 -8.30 6.52 6.67
C GLU A 64 -8.96 5.42 7.53
N VAL A 65 -9.17 4.24 6.94
CA VAL A 65 -9.91 3.16 7.59
C VAL A 65 -8.95 2.16 8.26
N LEU A 66 -9.10 1.94 9.57
CA LEU A 66 -8.34 0.95 10.33
C LEU A 66 -8.82 -0.48 10.04
N LYS A 67 -7.86 -1.41 9.87
CA LYS A 67 -8.11 -2.83 9.56
C LYS A 67 -7.39 -3.76 10.53
N ASP A 68 -8.13 -4.74 11.06
CA ASP A 68 -7.57 -5.79 11.90
C ASP A 68 -7.07 -7.00 11.11
N GLN A 69 -7.67 -7.24 9.94
CA GLN A 69 -7.33 -8.35 9.05
C GLN A 69 -6.71 -7.81 7.77
N PHE A 70 -5.48 -8.22 7.51
CA PHE A 70 -4.70 -7.79 6.36
C PHE A 70 -3.61 -8.81 6.05
N GLU A 71 -3.02 -8.65 4.87
CA GLU A 71 -1.85 -9.40 4.43
C GLU A 71 -0.68 -8.42 4.25
N VAL A 72 0.54 -8.91 4.41
CA VAL A 72 1.75 -8.15 4.11
C VAL A 72 2.50 -8.74 2.93
N LEU A 73 3.19 -7.88 2.19
CA LEU A 73 4.02 -8.27 1.06
C LEU A 73 5.38 -8.75 1.56
N VAL A 74 5.75 -10.00 1.24
CA VAL A 74 7.04 -10.61 1.58
C VAL A 74 7.81 -10.99 0.29
N PRO A 75 9.13 -11.12 0.35
CA PRO A 75 9.98 -10.37 -0.56
C PRO A 75 10.11 -10.97 -1.96
N ALA A 76 10.12 -10.07 -2.94
CA ALA A 76 10.85 -10.14 -4.21
C ALA A 76 11.94 -9.04 -4.21
N MET A 77 12.73 -8.97 -5.28
CA MET A 77 13.49 -7.76 -5.59
C MET A 77 12.53 -6.72 -6.19
N PHE A 78 12.33 -5.62 -5.49
CA PHE A 78 11.46 -4.52 -5.92
C PHE A 78 12.26 -3.25 -6.16
N SER A 79 11.71 -2.37 -7.00
CA SER A 79 12.18 -0.99 -7.14
C SER A 79 10.99 -0.03 -7.18
N TRP A 80 11.29 1.26 -7.05
CA TRP A 80 10.31 2.34 -7.10
C TRP A 80 10.54 3.16 -8.35
N GLN A 81 9.47 3.40 -9.11
CA GLN A 81 9.54 4.19 -10.32
C GLN A 81 8.53 5.33 -10.25
N PHE A 82 9.02 6.55 -10.46
CA PHE A 82 8.16 7.72 -10.54
C PHE A 82 7.14 7.59 -11.67
N SER A 83 5.90 7.96 -11.38
CA SER A 83 4.80 8.00 -12.33
C SER A 83 3.77 9.06 -11.94
N THR A 84 2.85 9.37 -12.86
CA THR A 84 1.84 10.41 -12.65
C THR A 84 0.54 10.09 -13.39
N GLY A 85 -0.55 10.73 -12.99
CA GLY A 85 -1.78 10.78 -13.78
C GLY A 85 -2.44 9.41 -14.03
N GLY A 86 -2.34 8.48 -13.09
CA GLY A 86 -2.88 7.11 -13.22
C GLY A 86 -1.99 6.15 -14.01
N ASN A 87 -0.85 6.61 -14.53
CA ASN A 87 0.09 5.75 -15.21
C ASN A 87 0.70 4.73 -14.24
N VAL A 88 0.92 3.52 -14.75
CA VAL A 88 1.67 2.46 -14.08
C VAL A 88 2.70 1.90 -15.06
N PRO A 89 3.97 1.77 -14.66
CA PRO A 89 5.01 1.22 -15.52
C PRO A 89 4.90 -0.30 -15.70
N PRO A 90 5.57 -0.88 -16.71
CA PRO A 90 5.69 -2.33 -16.85
C PRO A 90 6.28 -2.97 -15.58
N GLY A 91 5.71 -4.10 -15.16
CA GLY A 91 6.14 -4.79 -13.94
C GLY A 91 5.57 -4.22 -12.64
N ALA A 92 4.65 -3.25 -12.71
CA ALA A 92 3.93 -2.74 -11.55
C ALA A 92 3.23 -3.85 -10.75
N VAL A 93 3.33 -3.77 -9.42
CA VAL A 93 2.75 -4.75 -8.51
C VAL A 93 1.25 -4.50 -8.38
N GLU A 94 0.46 -5.44 -8.91
CA GLU A 94 -0.98 -5.53 -8.66
C GLU A 94 -1.18 -5.88 -7.18
N ALA A 95 -1.68 -4.92 -6.40
CA ALA A 95 -1.80 -5.02 -4.95
C ALA A 95 -3.24 -5.08 -4.47
N GLY A 96 -4.19 -4.88 -5.38
CA GLY A 96 -5.60 -4.84 -5.07
C GLY A 96 -6.47 -4.88 -6.31
N MET A 97 -7.76 -4.87 -6.07
CA MET A 97 -8.79 -4.81 -7.09
C MET A 97 -10.07 -4.25 -6.46
N THR A 98 -10.76 -3.39 -7.17
CA THR A 98 -12.08 -2.89 -6.78
C THR A 98 -13.15 -3.97 -6.97
N ALA A 99 -14.31 -3.81 -6.36
CA ALA A 99 -15.42 -4.75 -6.47
C ALA A 99 -15.96 -4.91 -7.91
N ASP A 100 -15.78 -3.90 -8.77
CA ASP A 100 -16.13 -3.94 -10.19
C ASP A 100 -15.00 -4.48 -11.10
N GLY A 101 -13.84 -4.81 -10.51
CA GLY A 101 -12.75 -5.51 -11.20
C GLY A 101 -11.63 -4.62 -11.74
N GLU A 102 -11.62 -3.32 -11.43
CA GLU A 102 -10.48 -2.45 -11.74
C GLU A 102 -9.28 -2.82 -10.86
N LYS A 103 -8.12 -3.01 -11.49
CA LYS A 103 -6.88 -3.33 -10.78
C LYS A 103 -6.34 -2.11 -10.06
N LEU A 104 -5.85 -2.34 -8.85
CA LEU A 104 -5.17 -1.32 -8.05
C LEU A 104 -3.71 -1.70 -7.86
N TYR A 105 -2.86 -0.69 -7.93
CA TYR A 105 -1.41 -0.86 -7.86
C TYR A 105 -0.83 -0.24 -6.61
N PHE A 106 0.29 -0.78 -6.14
CA PHE A 106 0.95 -0.28 -4.95
C PHE A 106 1.76 0.98 -5.29
N GLY A 107 1.35 2.11 -4.73
CA GLY A 107 2.05 3.38 -4.83
C GLY A 107 2.62 3.83 -3.49
N ARG A 108 3.47 4.85 -3.53
CA ARG A 108 3.80 5.66 -2.36
C ARG A 108 3.94 7.13 -2.73
N VAL A 109 3.70 7.99 -1.75
CA VAL A 109 3.78 9.44 -1.86
C VAL A 109 4.67 9.95 -0.73
N THR A 110 5.49 10.96 -1.03
CA THR A 110 6.18 11.73 0.00
C THR A 110 5.37 12.97 0.32
N HIS A 111 4.92 13.11 1.56
CA HIS A 111 4.08 14.21 2.05
C HIS A 111 4.55 14.59 3.45
N ASP A 112 4.84 15.88 3.68
CA ASP A 112 5.30 16.41 4.98
C ASP A 112 6.45 15.61 5.62
N GLY A 113 7.43 15.22 4.80
CA GLY A 113 8.60 14.44 5.25
C GLY A 113 8.31 12.96 5.53
N CYS A 114 7.05 12.53 5.44
CA CYS A 114 6.65 11.13 5.52
C CYS A 114 6.67 10.51 4.13
N THR A 115 7.07 9.24 4.04
CA THR A 115 6.85 8.44 2.82
C THR A 115 5.81 7.40 3.14
N THR A 116 4.61 7.54 2.57
CA THR A 116 3.44 6.70 2.93
C THR A 116 2.92 5.95 1.70
N PRO A 117 2.56 4.66 1.84
CA PRO A 117 2.01 3.88 0.75
C PRO A 117 0.55 4.23 0.47
N GLY A 118 0.09 3.87 -0.73
CA GLY A 118 -1.27 4.13 -1.18
C GLY A 118 -1.71 3.24 -2.35
N LYS A 119 -2.95 3.42 -2.78
CA LYS A 119 -3.54 2.77 -3.95
C LYS A 119 -3.45 3.67 -5.16
N ILE A 120 -2.75 3.23 -6.21
CA ILE A 120 -2.82 3.87 -7.52
C ILE A 120 -4.11 3.39 -8.18
N HIS A 121 -5.00 4.34 -8.48
CA HIS A 121 -6.27 4.11 -9.14
C HIS A 121 -6.20 4.72 -10.53
N GLN A 122 -5.99 3.87 -11.53
CA GLN A 122 -5.61 4.33 -12.86
C GLN A 122 -6.70 5.18 -13.52
N SER A 123 -7.96 4.73 -13.44
CA SER A 123 -9.09 5.47 -14.01
C SER A 123 -9.35 6.82 -13.33
N HIS A 124 -8.92 7.01 -12.09
CA HIS A 124 -9.04 8.27 -11.34
C HIS A 124 -7.81 9.17 -11.52
N GLY A 125 -6.72 8.65 -12.09
CA GLY A 125 -5.53 9.44 -12.39
C GLY A 125 -4.64 9.75 -11.18
N VAL A 126 -4.83 9.07 -10.04
CA VAL A 126 -4.17 9.43 -8.77
C VAL A 126 -3.72 8.22 -7.96
N CYS A 127 -2.80 8.47 -7.03
CA CYS A 127 -2.53 7.61 -5.88
C CYS A 127 -3.26 8.15 -4.66
N TYR A 128 -4.20 7.37 -4.12
CA TYR A 128 -4.84 7.66 -2.84
C TYR A 128 -4.03 7.06 -1.70
N TYR A 129 -3.81 7.81 -0.62
CA TYR A 129 -3.03 7.37 0.52
C TYR A 129 -3.68 7.83 1.84
N PRO A 130 -3.63 6.98 2.88
CA PRO A 130 -4.16 7.32 4.20
C PRO A 130 -3.18 8.26 4.92
N PHE A 131 -3.68 9.38 5.43
CA PHE A 131 -2.90 10.36 6.16
C PHE A 131 -3.79 11.21 7.08
N ASP A 132 -3.46 11.23 8.38
CA ASP A 132 -4.10 12.08 9.39
C ASP A 132 -5.64 11.91 9.47
N GLY A 133 -6.12 10.66 9.40
CA GLY A 133 -7.54 10.34 9.45
C GLY A 133 -8.28 10.40 8.10
N GLU A 134 -7.63 10.88 7.04
CA GLU A 134 -8.26 11.11 5.74
C GLU A 134 -7.66 10.22 4.63
N GLU A 135 -8.46 9.95 3.60
CA GLU A 135 -7.96 9.53 2.29
C GLU A 135 -7.55 10.77 1.51
N ARG A 136 -6.24 10.98 1.34
CA ARG A 136 -5.69 12.03 0.48
C ARG A 136 -5.34 11.47 -0.88
N SER A 137 -5.20 12.34 -1.88
CA SER A 137 -4.82 11.96 -3.25
C SER A 137 -3.62 12.74 -3.74
N SER A 138 -2.75 12.09 -4.53
CA SER A 138 -1.68 12.75 -5.28
C SER A 138 -1.69 12.29 -6.74
N ALA A 139 -1.55 13.23 -7.67
CA ALA A 139 -1.36 12.92 -9.08
C ALA A 139 0.09 12.48 -9.40
N GLU A 140 1.02 12.68 -8.47
CA GLU A 140 2.43 12.28 -8.58
C GLU A 140 2.78 11.27 -7.49
N TYR A 141 3.42 10.18 -7.86
CA TYR A 141 3.70 9.08 -6.95
C TYR A 141 4.85 8.21 -7.48
N GLU A 142 5.39 7.36 -6.61
CA GLU A 142 6.24 6.25 -7.03
C GLU A 142 5.42 4.97 -7.06
N CYS A 143 5.49 4.23 -8.17
CA CYS A 143 4.88 2.91 -8.32
C CYS A 143 5.88 1.82 -7.94
N LEU A 144 5.42 0.84 -7.15
CA LEU A 144 6.20 -0.34 -6.83
C LEU A 144 6.25 -1.27 -8.05
N VAL A 145 7.45 -1.61 -8.51
CA VAL A 145 7.66 -2.50 -9.66
C VAL A 145 8.56 -3.67 -9.28
N LEU A 146 8.35 -4.80 -9.94
CA LEU A 146 9.28 -5.92 -9.93
C LEU A 146 10.55 -5.57 -10.69
N PHE A 147 11.70 -5.90 -10.10
CA PHE A 147 13.01 -5.83 -10.72
C PHE A 147 13.39 -7.17 -11.35
#